data_AF-A0A7S4VHN9-F1
#
_entry.id   AF-A0A7S4VHN9-F1
#
_cell.length_a   1.000
_cell.length_b   1.000
_cell.length_c   1.000
_cell.angle_alpha   90.00
_cell.angle_beta   90.00
_cell.angle_gamma   90.00
#
_symmetry.space_group_name_H-M   'P 1'
#
loop_
_entity.id
_entity.type
_entity.pdbx_description
1 polymer ?
#
loop_
_entity_poly.entity_id
_entity_poly.type
_entity_poly.pdbx_seq_one_letter_code
_entity_poly.pdbx_strand_id
1 'polypeptide(L)'
;ACEKGLRWLRAVDLLGAMRRHAVEPTTISYNMAISACQKGGHWTGSLELLRQLKASGLEATVVSYNASISACERGALWQGGLALLDELRATGLGPDEVSCNAAIGACREAALWSLALGLLWGMRGDSLTPSVVSVNHAIRACGAGSAWAATLQLLGALRASCSRPDAVSFHSAAGACSSAQHWDRALAMLEEVWRHGLERNVIGCNTALSACERGHRWEGALALLDEMQQRRLEPSVVSFNACISSCEKGHFWAGALELLRELHRSQLSPDVVGHNAAITACERASRWWTALGLFWAMRARGPAPDEVSCKAVLLALCAAGRLPEALALLREVVEDCLLPSPWQGGLPACVDLHGLPAELARLAVYAALLDAACALPKHGDAAGGLLVVTGQGLHSPESGPVLRNLVFETVCGDLGLHAQATRTNRGCLFLPPRSLRYLAAGGRSVATPAPSGDEAEALDERVQEK
;
A
#
# COMPACT_ATOMS: atom_id res chain seq x y z
N ALA A 1 -30.20 -2.98 23.24
CA ALA A 1 -29.05 -2.29 23.86
C ALA A 1 -27.69 -2.79 23.34
N CYS A 2 -27.43 -4.10 23.37
CA CYS A 2 -26.14 -4.66 22.91
C CYS A 2 -25.82 -4.39 21.42
N GLU A 3 -26.82 -4.45 20.54
CA GLU A 3 -26.70 -4.12 19.11
C GLU A 3 -26.23 -2.67 18.87
N LYS A 4 -26.80 -1.70 19.60
CA LYS A 4 -26.42 -0.27 19.50
C LYS A 4 -25.08 0.04 20.19
N GLY A 5 -24.65 -0.81 21.11
CA GLY A 5 -23.41 -0.64 21.89
C GLY A 5 -22.21 -1.42 21.36
N LEU A 6 -22.31 -2.11 20.22
CA LEU A 6 -21.24 -2.95 19.64
C LEU A 6 -20.74 -4.08 20.57
N ARG A 7 -21.52 -4.45 21.60
CA ARG A 7 -21.14 -5.46 22.60
C ARG A 7 -21.65 -6.84 22.20
N TRP A 8 -21.07 -7.41 21.14
CA TRP A 8 -21.47 -8.72 20.61
C TRP A 8 -21.22 -9.86 21.62
N LEU A 9 -20.10 -9.84 22.37
CA LEU A 9 -19.79 -10.83 23.42
C LEU A 9 -20.92 -10.92 24.44
N ARG A 10 -21.40 -9.77 24.95
CA ARG A 10 -22.54 -9.73 25.87
C ARG A 10 -23.83 -10.27 25.25
N ALA A 11 -24.05 -10.06 23.95
CA ALA A 11 -25.22 -10.60 23.28
C ALA A 11 -25.18 -12.14 23.21
N VAL A 12 -24.01 -12.71 22.91
CA VAL A 12 -23.79 -14.16 22.91
C VAL A 12 -23.90 -14.73 24.33
N ASP A 13 -23.29 -14.06 25.32
CA ASP A 13 -23.35 -14.46 26.72
C ASP A 13 -24.78 -14.46 27.26
N LEU A 14 -25.57 -13.43 26.91
CA LEU A 14 -26.99 -13.36 27.27
C LEU A 14 -27.78 -14.50 26.63
N LEU A 15 -27.50 -14.86 25.39
CA LEU A 15 -28.16 -15.97 24.70
C LEU A 15 -27.79 -17.32 25.35
N GLY A 16 -26.53 -17.48 25.77
CA GLY A 16 -26.08 -18.62 26.57
C GLY A 16 -26.66 -18.63 28.00
N ALA A 17 -26.89 -17.47 28.61
CA ALA A 17 -27.51 -17.34 29.92
C ALA A 17 -29.00 -17.68 29.88
N MET A 18 -29.73 -17.28 28.83
CA MET A 18 -31.14 -17.67 28.63
C MET A 18 -31.29 -19.21 28.63
N ARG A 19 -30.42 -19.91 27.88
CA ARG A 19 -30.40 -21.38 27.87
C ARG A 19 -30.11 -21.97 29.26
N ARG A 20 -29.14 -21.39 29.99
CA ARG A 20 -28.79 -21.82 31.36
C ARG A 20 -29.90 -21.60 32.37
N HIS A 21 -30.73 -20.57 32.18
CA HIS A 21 -31.88 -20.26 33.03
C HIS A 21 -33.19 -20.89 32.52
N ALA A 22 -33.13 -21.89 31.62
CA ALA A 22 -34.28 -22.58 31.05
C ALA A 22 -35.30 -21.65 30.35
N VAL A 23 -34.84 -20.52 29.84
CA VAL A 23 -35.64 -19.63 28.98
C VAL A 23 -35.33 -19.98 27.53
N GLU A 24 -36.33 -20.45 26.79
CA GLU A 24 -36.16 -20.82 25.38
C GLU A 24 -35.86 -19.59 24.53
N PRO A 25 -34.69 -19.54 23.84
CA PRO A 25 -34.36 -18.44 22.95
C PRO A 25 -35.30 -18.46 21.75
N THR A 26 -35.94 -17.34 21.44
CA THR A 26 -36.79 -17.20 20.25
C THR A 26 -35.97 -16.79 19.03
N THR A 27 -36.55 -16.88 17.84
CA THR A 27 -35.99 -16.35 16.59
C THR A 27 -35.56 -14.88 16.72
N ILE A 28 -36.30 -14.08 17.48
CA ILE A 28 -35.98 -12.67 17.74
C ILE A 28 -34.68 -12.54 18.57
N SER A 29 -34.51 -13.36 19.61
CA SER A 29 -33.29 -13.35 20.44
C SER A 29 -32.04 -13.65 19.61
N TYR A 30 -32.12 -14.65 18.72
CA TYR A 30 -31.04 -14.96 17.78
C TYR A 30 -30.82 -13.85 16.76
N ASN A 31 -31.88 -13.29 16.15
CA ASN A 31 -31.74 -12.19 15.19
C ASN A 31 -31.03 -10.98 15.79
N MET A 32 -31.33 -10.63 17.04
CA MET A 32 -30.65 -9.56 17.75
C MET A 32 -29.17 -9.89 18.03
N ALA A 33 -28.85 -11.13 18.39
CA ALA A 33 -27.46 -11.55 18.60
C ALA A 33 -26.66 -11.58 17.29
N ILE A 34 -27.25 -12.09 16.20
CA ILE A 34 -26.67 -12.09 14.86
C ILE A 34 -26.43 -10.65 14.38
N SER A 35 -27.41 -9.75 14.53
CA SER A 35 -27.25 -8.32 14.20
C SER A 35 -26.16 -7.64 15.05
N ALA A 36 -26.05 -7.98 16.34
CA ALA A 36 -24.97 -7.47 17.20
C ALA A 36 -23.58 -7.97 16.74
N CYS A 37 -23.46 -9.25 16.33
CA CYS A 37 -22.24 -9.80 15.74
C CYS A 37 -21.89 -9.13 14.41
N GLN A 38 -22.89 -8.89 13.56
CA GLN A 38 -22.76 -8.16 12.29
C GLN A 38 -22.17 -6.77 12.53
N LYS A 39 -22.74 -5.97 13.43
CA LYS A 39 -22.22 -4.61 13.75
C LYS A 39 -20.85 -4.64 14.44
N GLY A 40 -20.58 -5.68 15.22
CA GLY A 40 -19.28 -5.91 15.87
C GLY A 40 -18.17 -6.42 14.93
N GLY A 41 -18.46 -6.73 13.66
CA GLY A 41 -17.49 -7.25 12.70
C GLY A 41 -17.12 -8.74 12.90
N HIS A 42 -17.81 -9.45 13.79
CA HIS A 42 -17.55 -10.86 14.08
C HIS A 42 -18.40 -11.78 13.22
N TRP A 43 -17.93 -12.01 11.99
CA TRP A 43 -18.62 -12.84 11.00
C TRP A 43 -18.72 -14.32 11.43
N THR A 44 -17.70 -14.87 12.08
CA THR A 44 -17.68 -16.28 12.57
C THR A 44 -18.83 -16.53 13.54
N GLY A 45 -18.98 -15.65 14.54
CA GLY A 45 -20.06 -15.72 15.53
C GLY A 45 -21.44 -15.55 14.89
N SER A 46 -21.57 -14.69 13.88
CA SER A 46 -22.83 -14.54 13.14
C SER A 46 -23.26 -15.83 12.44
N LEU A 47 -22.33 -16.50 11.75
CA LEU A 47 -22.60 -17.75 11.03
C LEU A 47 -22.89 -18.92 11.98
N GLU A 48 -22.16 -18.99 13.10
CA GLU A 48 -22.37 -20.01 14.12
C GLU A 48 -23.74 -19.86 14.79
N LEU A 49 -24.14 -18.63 15.13
CA LEU A 49 -25.48 -18.37 15.67
C LEU A 49 -26.59 -18.71 14.68
N LEU A 50 -26.39 -18.48 13.38
CA LEU A 50 -27.36 -18.89 12.35
C LEU A 50 -27.47 -20.42 12.25
N ARG A 51 -26.35 -21.15 12.35
CA ARG A 51 -26.36 -22.62 12.40
C ARG A 51 -27.08 -23.13 13.64
N GLN A 52 -26.83 -22.51 14.81
CA GLN A 52 -27.49 -22.87 16.05
C GLN A 52 -29.00 -22.60 16.02
N LEU A 53 -29.44 -21.50 15.40
CA LEU A 53 -30.85 -21.21 15.20
C LEU A 53 -31.53 -22.33 14.40
N LYS A 54 -30.92 -22.76 13.29
CA LYS A 54 -31.43 -23.88 12.46
C LYS A 54 -31.41 -25.21 13.21
N ALA A 55 -30.35 -25.49 13.96
CA ALA A 55 -30.22 -26.70 14.76
C ALA A 55 -31.25 -26.78 15.90
N SER A 56 -31.70 -25.63 16.42
CA SER A 56 -32.76 -25.56 17.43
C SER A 56 -34.18 -25.77 16.88
N GLY A 57 -34.34 -26.04 15.57
CA GLY A 57 -35.64 -26.24 14.94
C GLY A 57 -36.46 -24.95 14.76
N LEU A 58 -35.86 -23.79 15.00
CA LEU A 58 -36.49 -22.49 14.76
C LEU A 58 -36.36 -22.10 13.29
N GLU A 59 -37.43 -21.55 12.72
CA GLU A 59 -37.39 -21.04 11.34
C GLU A 59 -36.55 -19.77 11.26
N ALA A 60 -35.51 -19.83 10.42
CA ALA A 60 -34.70 -18.67 10.09
C ALA A 60 -35.52 -17.69 9.25
N THR A 61 -35.40 -16.41 9.55
CA THR A 61 -36.12 -15.34 8.83
C THR A 61 -35.19 -14.64 7.84
N VAL A 62 -35.74 -13.91 6.88
CA VAL A 62 -34.98 -13.04 5.97
C VAL A 62 -34.03 -12.11 6.75
N VAL A 63 -34.45 -11.61 7.91
CA VAL A 63 -33.61 -10.77 8.80
C VAL A 63 -32.37 -11.53 9.31
N SER A 64 -32.51 -12.81 9.66
CA SER A 64 -31.41 -13.67 10.11
C SER A 64 -30.36 -13.86 9.01
N TYR A 65 -30.83 -14.12 7.79
CA TYR A 65 -29.98 -14.27 6.61
C TYR A 65 -29.32 -12.93 6.22
N ASN A 66 -30.07 -11.83 6.16
CA ASN A 66 -29.54 -10.50 5.82
C ASN A 66 -28.42 -10.06 6.75
N ALA A 67 -28.61 -10.23 8.07
CA ALA A 67 -27.58 -9.91 9.05
C ALA A 67 -26.34 -10.82 8.88
N SER A 68 -26.53 -12.09 8.52
CA SER A 68 -25.42 -13.03 8.30
C SER A 68 -24.67 -12.77 6.99
N ILE A 69 -25.37 -12.47 5.89
CA ILE A 69 -24.76 -12.07 4.60
C ILE A 69 -24.00 -10.74 4.77
N SER A 70 -24.58 -9.77 5.49
CA SER A 70 -23.90 -8.51 5.82
C SER A 70 -22.68 -8.71 6.72
N ALA A 71 -22.70 -9.71 7.61
CA ALA A 71 -21.53 -10.07 8.39
C ALA A 71 -20.44 -10.70 7.49
N CYS A 72 -20.82 -11.54 6.52
CA CYS A 72 -19.90 -12.07 5.50
C CYS A 72 -19.26 -10.97 4.65
N GLU A 73 -20.00 -9.91 4.27
CA GLU A 73 -19.44 -8.74 3.59
C GLU A 73 -18.29 -8.12 4.40
N ARG A 74 -18.51 -7.86 5.69
CA ARG A 74 -17.47 -7.30 6.58
C ARG A 74 -16.29 -8.24 6.81
N GLY A 75 -16.52 -9.54 6.71
CA GLY A 75 -15.49 -10.57 6.81
C GLY A 75 -14.75 -10.88 5.51
N ALA A 76 -15.07 -10.19 4.40
CA ALA A 76 -14.55 -10.47 3.05
C ALA A 76 -14.79 -11.93 2.56
N LEU A 77 -15.85 -12.59 3.06
CA LEU A 77 -16.20 -13.97 2.72
C LEU A 77 -17.30 -14.01 1.68
N TRP A 78 -16.95 -13.70 0.43
CA TRP A 78 -17.89 -13.69 -0.69
C TRP A 78 -18.56 -15.05 -0.91
N GLN A 79 -17.83 -16.16 -0.80
CA GLN A 79 -18.36 -17.53 -0.98
C GLN A 79 -19.45 -17.85 0.03
N GLY A 80 -19.21 -17.52 1.31
CA GLY A 80 -20.19 -17.74 2.37
C GLY A 80 -21.42 -16.86 2.21
N GLY A 81 -21.24 -15.60 1.80
CA GLY A 81 -22.35 -14.68 1.52
C GLY A 81 -23.25 -15.17 0.38
N LEU A 82 -22.66 -15.71 -0.69
CA LEU A 82 -23.43 -16.26 -1.83
C LEU A 82 -24.11 -17.58 -1.49
N ALA A 83 -23.42 -18.48 -0.78
CA ALA A 83 -24.02 -19.73 -0.33
C ALA A 83 -25.25 -19.48 0.55
N LEU A 84 -25.19 -18.47 1.43
CA LEU A 84 -26.34 -18.06 2.24
C LEU A 84 -27.46 -17.42 1.42
N LEU A 85 -27.14 -16.69 0.35
CA LEU A 85 -28.14 -16.11 -0.55
C LEU A 85 -28.85 -17.21 -1.35
N ASP A 86 -28.12 -18.21 -1.84
CA ASP A 86 -28.68 -19.35 -2.56
C ASP A 86 -29.49 -20.26 -1.61
N GLU A 87 -29.05 -20.42 -0.37
CA GLU A 87 -29.85 -21.08 0.67
C GLU A 87 -31.15 -20.31 0.95
N LEU A 88 -31.11 -18.98 1.05
CA LEU A 88 -32.30 -18.16 1.23
C LEU A 88 -33.29 -18.36 0.07
N ARG A 89 -32.81 -18.43 -1.18
CA ARG A 89 -33.64 -18.77 -2.34
C ARG A 89 -34.26 -20.16 -2.22
N ALA A 90 -33.48 -21.16 -1.81
CA ALA A 90 -33.94 -22.54 -1.66
C ALA A 90 -35.00 -22.72 -0.56
N THR A 91 -34.98 -21.89 0.50
CA THR A 91 -36.01 -21.90 1.56
C THR A 91 -37.37 -21.33 1.12
N GLY A 92 -37.44 -20.69 -0.05
CA GLY A 92 -38.68 -20.09 -0.56
C GLY A 92 -39.08 -18.76 0.10
N LEU A 93 -38.27 -18.24 1.04
CA LEU A 93 -38.52 -16.96 1.72
C LEU A 93 -38.34 -15.75 0.81
N GLY A 94 -37.68 -15.92 -0.35
CA GLY A 94 -37.38 -14.87 -1.32
C GLY A 94 -36.30 -13.91 -0.82
N PRO A 95 -35.19 -13.69 -1.56
CA PRO A 95 -34.25 -12.65 -1.19
C PRO A 95 -34.91 -11.27 -1.28
N ASP A 96 -34.54 -10.36 -0.38
CA ASP A 96 -34.93 -8.96 -0.48
C ASP A 96 -33.77 -8.11 -1.05
N GLU A 97 -34.03 -6.83 -1.29
CA GLU A 97 -33.02 -5.91 -1.82
C GLU A 97 -31.78 -5.84 -0.90
N VAL A 98 -31.96 -5.98 0.42
CA VAL A 98 -30.88 -5.92 1.40
C VAL A 98 -30.01 -7.19 1.31
N SER A 99 -30.61 -8.37 1.12
CA SER A 99 -29.87 -9.63 0.89
C SER A 99 -28.97 -9.50 -0.34
N CYS A 100 -29.54 -9.02 -1.45
CA CYS A 100 -28.82 -8.89 -2.71
C CYS A 100 -27.73 -7.82 -2.63
N ASN A 101 -28.02 -6.65 -2.05
CA ASN A 101 -27.04 -5.57 -1.91
C ASN A 101 -25.85 -5.99 -1.04
N ALA A 102 -26.08 -6.72 0.06
CA ALA A 102 -25.02 -7.25 0.91
C ALA A 102 -24.17 -8.31 0.20
N ALA A 103 -24.79 -9.18 -0.61
CA ALA A 103 -24.06 -10.18 -1.41
C ALA A 103 -23.22 -9.54 -2.53
N ILE A 104 -23.75 -8.53 -3.22
CA ILE A 104 -23.00 -7.71 -4.19
C ILE A 104 -21.85 -6.98 -3.48
N GLY A 105 -22.09 -6.45 -2.27
CA GLY A 105 -21.09 -5.84 -1.41
C GLY A 105 -19.96 -6.81 -1.04
N ALA A 106 -20.28 -8.07 -0.69
CA ALA A 106 -19.27 -9.09 -0.41
C ALA A 106 -18.39 -9.40 -1.62
N CYS A 107 -18.94 -9.34 -2.85
CA CYS A 107 -18.16 -9.50 -4.08
C CYS A 107 -17.17 -8.35 -4.33
N ARG A 108 -17.40 -7.15 -3.76
CA ARG A 108 -16.48 -6.01 -3.85
C ARG A 108 -15.14 -6.33 -3.21
N GLU A 109 -15.13 -6.86 -2.00
CA GLU A 109 -13.90 -7.17 -1.25
C GLU A 109 -13.03 -8.20 -1.97
N ALA A 110 -13.65 -9.08 -2.77
CA ALA A 110 -12.98 -10.08 -3.58
C ALA A 110 -12.66 -9.61 -5.01
N ALA A 111 -12.99 -8.36 -5.37
CA ALA A 111 -12.85 -7.82 -6.73
C ALA A 111 -13.57 -8.61 -7.84
N LEU A 112 -14.60 -9.40 -7.50
CA LEU A 112 -15.36 -10.27 -8.42
C LEU A 112 -16.50 -9.50 -9.10
N TRP A 113 -16.14 -8.55 -9.96
CA TRP A 113 -17.11 -7.65 -10.60
C TRP A 113 -18.11 -8.35 -11.54
N SER A 114 -17.69 -9.40 -12.24
CA SER A 114 -18.56 -10.15 -13.16
C SER A 114 -19.70 -10.85 -12.43
N LEU A 115 -19.40 -11.42 -11.26
CA LEU A 115 -20.37 -12.06 -10.39
C LEU A 115 -21.30 -11.04 -9.73
N ALA A 116 -20.76 -9.90 -9.29
CA ALA A 116 -21.55 -8.77 -8.78
C ALA A 116 -22.58 -8.26 -9.81
N LEU A 117 -22.18 -8.16 -11.08
CA LEU A 117 -23.09 -7.85 -12.18
C LEU A 117 -24.13 -8.96 -12.37
N GLY A 118 -23.71 -10.23 -12.41
CA GLY A 118 -24.62 -11.37 -12.53
C GLY A 118 -25.71 -11.36 -11.45
N LEU A 119 -25.37 -11.03 -10.21
CA LEU A 119 -26.32 -10.89 -9.11
C LEU A 119 -27.27 -9.71 -9.31
N LEU A 120 -26.76 -8.55 -9.73
CA LEU A 120 -27.59 -7.37 -10.00
C LEU A 120 -28.64 -7.64 -11.10
N TRP A 121 -28.24 -8.32 -12.18
CA TRP A 121 -29.17 -8.70 -13.25
C TRP A 121 -30.11 -9.82 -12.79
N GLY A 122 -29.62 -10.75 -11.96
CA GLY A 122 -30.39 -11.82 -11.34
C GLY A 122 -31.52 -11.32 -10.43
N MET A 123 -31.38 -10.14 -9.81
CA MET A 123 -32.46 -9.51 -9.02
C MET A 123 -33.76 -9.36 -9.83
N ARG A 124 -33.66 -9.09 -11.15
CA ARG A 124 -34.85 -8.99 -12.01
C ARG A 124 -35.57 -10.34 -12.17
N GLY A 125 -34.83 -11.44 -12.14
CA GLY A 125 -35.37 -12.80 -12.12
C GLY A 125 -36.08 -13.13 -10.80
N ASP A 126 -35.58 -12.58 -9.69
CA ASP A 126 -36.18 -12.66 -8.35
C ASP A 126 -37.38 -11.69 -8.17
N SER A 127 -37.90 -11.08 -9.26
CA SER A 127 -38.96 -10.06 -9.27
C SER A 127 -38.64 -8.79 -8.47
N LEU A 128 -37.36 -8.53 -8.19
CA LEU A 128 -36.87 -7.32 -7.55
C LEU A 128 -36.45 -6.29 -8.60
N THR A 129 -36.82 -5.03 -8.40
CA THR A 129 -36.31 -3.91 -9.20
C THR A 129 -35.04 -3.35 -8.57
N PRO A 130 -33.87 -3.43 -9.23
CA PRO A 130 -32.64 -2.87 -8.69
C PRO A 130 -32.80 -1.37 -8.42
N SER A 131 -32.55 -0.95 -7.17
CA SER A 131 -32.60 0.45 -6.78
C SER A 131 -31.28 1.16 -7.13
N VAL A 132 -31.22 2.47 -6.92
CA VAL A 132 -29.96 3.25 -6.99
C VAL A 132 -28.91 2.67 -6.05
N VAL A 133 -29.32 2.14 -4.88
CA VAL A 133 -28.42 1.52 -3.90
C VAL A 133 -27.82 0.23 -4.46
N SER A 134 -28.63 -0.65 -5.06
CA SER A 134 -28.16 -1.89 -5.68
C SER A 134 -27.13 -1.63 -6.78
N VAL A 135 -27.43 -0.65 -7.66
CA VAL A 135 -26.49 -0.30 -8.72
C VAL A 135 -25.23 0.37 -8.17
N ASN A 136 -25.33 1.19 -7.12
CA ASN A 136 -24.16 1.77 -6.46
C ASN A 136 -23.26 0.68 -5.85
N HIS A 137 -23.81 -0.36 -5.23
CA HIS A 137 -23.02 -1.52 -4.77
C HIS A 137 -22.30 -2.22 -5.93
N ALA A 138 -22.99 -2.43 -7.06
CA ALA A 138 -22.39 -3.03 -8.26
C ALA A 138 -21.31 -2.15 -8.89
N ILE A 139 -21.51 -0.84 -8.96
CA ILE A 139 -20.50 0.14 -9.42
C ILE A 139 -19.25 0.06 -8.54
N ARG A 140 -19.41 0.01 -7.21
CA ARG A 140 -18.28 -0.11 -6.28
C ARG A 140 -17.54 -1.44 -6.44
N ALA A 141 -18.26 -2.54 -6.67
CA ALA A 141 -17.66 -3.84 -6.98
C ALA A 141 -16.90 -3.83 -8.33
N CYS A 142 -17.45 -3.17 -9.36
CA CYS A 142 -16.75 -2.97 -10.63
C CYS A 142 -15.49 -2.11 -10.47
N GLY A 143 -15.53 -1.07 -9.63
CA GLY A 143 -14.38 -0.25 -9.29
C GLY A 143 -13.25 -1.04 -8.62
N ALA A 144 -13.58 -1.92 -7.67
CA ALA A 144 -12.60 -2.82 -7.04
C ALA A 144 -11.99 -3.82 -8.05
N GLY A 145 -12.80 -4.29 -9.00
CA GLY A 145 -12.38 -5.16 -10.10
C GLY A 145 -11.68 -4.47 -11.27
N SER A 146 -11.38 -3.17 -11.19
CA SER A 146 -10.83 -2.34 -12.28
C SER A 146 -11.67 -2.34 -13.58
N ALA A 147 -12.95 -2.69 -13.50
CA ALA A 147 -13.88 -2.74 -14.63
C ALA A 147 -14.58 -1.38 -14.85
N TRP A 148 -13.78 -0.37 -15.25
CA TRP A 148 -14.28 1.00 -15.45
C TRP A 148 -15.34 1.09 -16.57
N ALA A 149 -15.21 0.30 -17.64
CA ALA A 149 -16.16 0.34 -18.76
C ALA A 149 -17.55 -0.15 -18.35
N ALA A 150 -17.61 -1.24 -17.57
CA ALA A 150 -18.86 -1.75 -17.01
C ALA A 150 -19.49 -0.75 -16.03
N THR A 151 -18.65 -0.05 -15.26
CA THR A 151 -19.11 1.03 -14.36
C THR A 151 -19.83 2.15 -15.12
N LEU A 152 -19.26 2.61 -16.25
CA LEU A 152 -19.89 3.64 -17.07
C LEU A 152 -21.17 3.15 -17.76
N GLN A 153 -21.21 1.87 -18.17
CA GLN A 153 -22.44 1.26 -18.71
C GLN A 153 -23.54 1.21 -17.65
N LEU A 154 -23.22 0.83 -16.41
CA LEU A 154 -24.18 0.85 -15.30
C LEU A 154 -24.68 2.27 -14.99
N LEU A 155 -23.80 3.27 -15.01
CA LEU A 155 -24.18 4.65 -14.81
C LEU A 155 -25.08 5.15 -15.96
N GLY A 156 -24.77 4.77 -17.21
CA GLY A 156 -25.63 5.03 -18.37
C GLY A 156 -26.99 4.33 -18.27
N ALA A 157 -27.02 3.09 -17.77
CA ALA A 157 -28.26 2.35 -17.53
C ALA A 157 -29.11 2.99 -16.43
N LEU A 158 -28.48 3.53 -15.36
CA LEU A 158 -29.19 4.34 -14.35
C LEU A 158 -29.77 5.62 -14.94
N ARG A 159 -29.05 6.30 -15.85
CA ARG A 159 -29.60 7.48 -16.54
C ARG A 159 -30.80 7.13 -17.42
N ALA A 160 -30.80 5.93 -18.02
CA ALA A 160 -31.86 5.46 -18.90
C ALA A 160 -33.07 4.91 -18.14
N SER A 161 -32.88 4.35 -16.94
CA SER A 161 -33.98 4.06 -16.03
C SER A 161 -34.46 5.37 -15.39
N CYS A 162 -35.73 5.46 -14.99
CA CYS A 162 -36.28 6.67 -14.36
C CYS A 162 -35.67 7.00 -12.98
N SER A 163 -34.59 6.31 -12.59
CA SER A 163 -33.88 6.42 -11.32
C SER A 163 -32.68 7.35 -11.48
N ARG A 164 -32.80 8.62 -11.08
CA ARG A 164 -31.71 9.60 -11.20
C ARG A 164 -30.47 9.14 -10.40
N PRO A 165 -29.26 9.10 -11.01
CA PRO A 165 -28.03 8.85 -10.28
C PRO A 165 -27.82 9.90 -9.18
N ASP A 166 -27.36 9.45 -8.02
CA ASP A 166 -27.03 10.33 -6.91
C ASP A 166 -25.53 10.68 -6.89
N ALA A 167 -25.12 11.55 -5.98
CA ALA A 167 -23.70 11.92 -5.85
C ALA A 167 -22.82 10.68 -5.57
N VAL A 168 -23.33 9.67 -4.87
CA VAL A 168 -22.61 8.44 -4.57
C VAL A 168 -22.35 7.61 -5.84
N SER A 169 -23.31 7.54 -6.77
CA SER A 169 -23.14 6.92 -8.08
C SER A 169 -21.97 7.53 -8.85
N PHE A 170 -21.95 8.87 -8.95
CA PHE A 170 -20.91 9.59 -9.67
C PHE A 170 -19.54 9.48 -9.00
N HIS A 171 -19.45 9.63 -7.68
CA HIS A 171 -18.18 9.49 -6.97
C HIS A 171 -17.62 8.06 -7.06
N SER A 172 -18.49 7.05 -6.95
CA SER A 172 -18.05 5.65 -7.10
C SER A 172 -17.58 5.35 -8.52
N ALA A 173 -18.25 5.91 -9.53
CA ALA A 173 -17.83 5.82 -10.93
C ALA A 173 -16.51 6.57 -11.20
N ALA A 174 -16.33 7.77 -10.62
CA ALA A 174 -15.08 8.52 -10.69
C ALA A 174 -13.93 7.76 -10.02
N GLY A 175 -14.18 7.08 -8.90
CA GLY A 175 -13.21 6.21 -8.23
C GLY A 175 -12.79 5.02 -9.10
N ALA A 176 -13.73 4.37 -9.79
CA ALA A 176 -13.41 3.31 -10.74
C ALA A 176 -12.57 3.82 -11.92
N CYS A 177 -12.87 5.01 -12.44
CA CYS A 177 -12.08 5.65 -13.51
C CYS A 177 -10.68 6.06 -13.04
N SER A 178 -10.57 6.53 -11.79
CA SER A 178 -9.29 6.85 -11.13
C SER A 178 -8.36 5.63 -11.09
N SER A 179 -8.86 4.48 -10.64
CA SER A 179 -8.08 3.22 -10.61
C SER A 179 -7.61 2.78 -12.00
N ALA A 180 -8.37 3.14 -13.04
CA ALA A 180 -8.04 2.85 -14.44
C ALA A 180 -7.23 3.97 -15.15
N GLN A 181 -6.71 4.97 -14.41
CA GLN A 181 -5.96 6.12 -14.93
C GLN A 181 -6.72 7.02 -15.93
N HIS A 182 -8.05 6.92 -15.98
CA HIS A 182 -8.92 7.81 -16.77
C HIS A 182 -9.30 9.06 -15.98
N TRP A 183 -8.32 9.95 -15.80
CA TRP A 183 -8.46 11.20 -15.05
C TRP A 183 -9.47 12.18 -15.69
N ASP A 184 -9.53 12.21 -17.01
CA ASP A 184 -10.42 13.03 -17.83
C ASP A 184 -11.89 12.72 -17.51
N ARG A 185 -12.22 11.43 -17.45
CA ARG A 185 -13.57 10.97 -17.10
C ARG A 185 -13.90 11.22 -15.64
N ALA A 186 -12.95 11.05 -14.73
CA ALA A 186 -13.16 11.33 -13.31
C ALA A 186 -13.49 12.81 -13.06
N LEU A 187 -12.81 13.73 -13.74
CA LEU A 187 -13.13 15.17 -13.70
C LEU A 187 -14.48 15.47 -14.34
N ALA A 188 -14.79 14.87 -15.49
CA ALA A 188 -16.09 15.05 -16.14
C ALA A 188 -17.26 14.60 -15.24
N MET A 189 -17.11 13.50 -14.49
CA MET A 189 -18.12 13.05 -13.53
C MET A 189 -18.30 14.06 -12.38
N LEU A 190 -17.22 14.68 -11.91
CA LEU A 190 -17.32 15.71 -10.87
C LEU A 190 -18.02 16.98 -11.39
N GLU A 191 -17.70 17.41 -12.62
CA GLU A 191 -18.41 18.51 -13.26
C GLU A 191 -19.91 18.21 -13.44
N GLU A 192 -20.27 16.97 -13.81
CA GLU A 192 -21.66 16.54 -13.91
C GLU A 192 -22.38 16.64 -12.55
N VAL A 193 -21.75 16.20 -11.45
CA VAL A 193 -22.29 16.37 -10.08
C VAL A 193 -22.58 17.84 -9.79
N TRP A 194 -21.67 18.74 -10.18
CA TRP A 194 -21.85 20.17 -9.98
C TRP A 194 -22.94 20.78 -10.86
N ARG A 195 -23.04 20.37 -12.14
CA ARG A 195 -24.09 20.82 -13.07
C ARG A 195 -25.47 20.41 -12.59
N HIS A 196 -25.60 19.23 -11.99
CA HIS A 196 -26.88 18.72 -11.48
C HIS A 196 -27.28 19.29 -10.11
N GLY A 197 -26.45 20.16 -9.51
CA GLY A 197 -26.75 20.76 -8.21
C GLY A 197 -26.80 19.75 -7.07
N LEU A 198 -26.19 18.57 -7.25
CA LEU A 198 -26.08 17.56 -6.20
C LEU A 198 -25.13 18.05 -5.09
N GLU A 199 -25.30 17.52 -3.87
CA GLU A 199 -24.48 17.93 -2.73
C GLU A 199 -22.99 17.82 -3.03
N ARG A 200 -22.35 18.99 -3.02
CA ARG A 200 -20.91 19.14 -3.25
C ARG A 200 -20.20 18.64 -2.01
N ASN A 201 -19.40 17.60 -2.15
CA ASN A 201 -18.67 17.04 -1.02
C ASN A 201 -17.16 17.03 -1.31
N VAL A 202 -16.39 17.08 -0.22
CA VAL A 202 -14.92 16.97 -0.26
C VAL A 202 -14.50 15.59 -0.80
N ILE A 203 -15.32 14.56 -0.59
CA ILE A 203 -15.06 13.18 -1.03
C ILE A 203 -14.95 13.08 -2.56
N GLY A 204 -15.86 13.72 -3.30
CA GLY A 204 -15.87 13.74 -4.76
C GLY A 204 -14.66 14.46 -5.33
N CYS A 205 -14.31 15.61 -4.75
CA CYS A 205 -13.13 16.37 -5.14
C CYS A 205 -11.86 15.55 -4.85
N ASN A 206 -11.74 14.94 -3.67
CA ASN A 206 -10.60 14.06 -3.34
C ASN A 206 -10.50 12.85 -4.27
N THR A 207 -11.62 12.28 -4.68
CA THR A 207 -11.64 11.16 -5.64
C THR A 207 -11.10 11.60 -7.00
N ALA A 208 -11.50 12.79 -7.47
CA ALA A 208 -10.99 13.35 -8.72
C ALA A 208 -9.52 13.79 -8.60
N LEU A 209 -9.08 14.33 -7.47
CA LEU A 209 -7.67 14.63 -7.18
C LEU A 209 -6.82 13.36 -7.21
N SER A 210 -7.28 12.28 -6.59
CA SER A 210 -6.61 10.96 -6.67
C SER A 210 -6.59 10.38 -8.08
N ALA A 211 -7.55 10.75 -8.94
CA ALA A 211 -7.53 10.41 -10.37
C ALA A 211 -6.46 11.21 -11.11
N CYS A 212 -6.35 12.51 -10.84
CA CYS A 212 -5.33 13.39 -11.41
C CYS A 212 -3.93 12.96 -10.98
N GLU A 213 -3.77 12.52 -9.74
CA GLU A 213 -2.53 11.95 -9.20
C GLU A 213 -2.08 10.72 -10.00
N ARG A 214 -2.99 9.77 -10.24
CA ARG A 214 -2.70 8.56 -11.04
C ARG A 214 -2.50 8.85 -12.53
N GLY A 215 -3.15 9.90 -13.04
CA GLY A 215 -2.98 10.39 -14.41
C GLY A 215 -1.79 11.33 -14.62
N HIS A 216 -1.03 11.63 -13.56
CA HIS A 216 0.11 12.56 -13.56
C HIS A 216 -0.25 13.97 -14.04
N ARG A 217 -1.53 14.38 -13.90
CA ARG A 217 -2.05 15.67 -14.36
C ARG A 217 -2.10 16.69 -13.23
N TRP A 218 -0.94 17.26 -12.92
CA TRP A 218 -0.81 18.28 -11.89
C TRP A 218 -1.62 19.56 -12.19
N GLU A 219 -1.76 19.95 -13.46
CA GLU A 219 -2.54 21.13 -13.88
C GLU A 219 -4.01 21.01 -13.44
N GLY A 220 -4.62 19.84 -13.69
CA GLY A 220 -6.00 19.56 -13.31
C GLY A 220 -6.17 19.46 -11.79
N ALA A 221 -5.17 18.90 -11.09
CA ALA A 221 -5.18 18.83 -9.63
C ALA A 221 -5.13 20.23 -8.99
N LEU A 222 -4.25 21.12 -9.48
CA LEU A 222 -4.16 22.51 -9.01
C LEU A 222 -5.42 23.31 -9.30
N ALA A 223 -5.97 23.19 -10.52
CA ALA A 223 -7.21 23.85 -10.89
C ALA A 223 -8.37 23.41 -9.98
N LEU A 224 -8.47 22.11 -9.70
CA LEU A 224 -9.49 21.57 -8.81
C LEU A 224 -9.31 22.03 -7.35
N LEU A 225 -8.08 22.15 -6.86
CA LEU A 225 -7.80 22.65 -5.52
C LEU A 225 -8.21 24.12 -5.35
N ASP A 226 -7.87 24.97 -6.34
CA ASP A 226 -8.31 26.37 -6.38
C ASP A 226 -9.84 26.46 -6.48
N GLU A 227 -10.45 25.59 -7.29
CA GLU A 227 -11.90 25.52 -7.43
C GLU A 227 -12.62 25.15 -6.12
N MET A 228 -12.03 24.24 -5.33
CA MET A 228 -12.51 23.90 -3.98
C MET A 228 -12.48 25.12 -3.05
N GLN A 229 -11.35 25.86 -3.04
CA GLN A 229 -11.19 27.07 -2.23
C GLN A 229 -12.20 28.16 -2.61
N GLN A 230 -12.35 28.44 -3.92
CA GLN A 230 -13.32 29.41 -4.43
C GLN A 230 -14.76 29.07 -4.05
N ARG A 231 -15.08 27.77 -3.96
CA ARG A 231 -16.41 27.26 -3.58
C ARG A 231 -16.60 27.11 -2.09
N ARG A 232 -15.64 27.53 -1.26
CA ARG A 232 -15.63 27.37 0.20
C ARG A 232 -15.77 25.92 0.65
N LEU A 233 -15.27 24.98 -0.16
CA LEU A 233 -15.03 23.60 0.26
C LEU A 233 -13.64 23.57 0.87
N GLU A 234 -13.56 23.44 2.19
CA GLU A 234 -12.27 23.42 2.90
C GLU A 234 -11.43 22.22 2.44
N PRO A 235 -10.31 22.43 1.72
CA PRO A 235 -9.44 21.34 1.32
C PRO A 235 -8.80 20.72 2.55
N SER A 236 -8.73 19.39 2.59
CA SER A 236 -8.09 18.67 3.69
C SER A 236 -6.62 18.39 3.39
N VAL A 237 -5.87 17.90 4.39
CA VAL A 237 -4.50 17.39 4.19
C VAL A 237 -4.44 16.38 3.04
N VAL A 238 -5.47 15.54 2.89
CA VAL A 238 -5.59 14.56 1.80
C VAL A 238 -5.66 15.25 0.43
N SER A 239 -6.40 16.36 0.31
CA SER A 239 -6.53 17.10 -0.94
C SER A 239 -5.18 17.68 -1.39
N PHE A 240 -4.45 18.31 -0.46
CA PHE A 240 -3.12 18.85 -0.72
C PHE A 240 -2.10 17.76 -1.03
N ASN A 241 -2.09 16.65 -0.29
CA ASN A 241 -1.18 15.53 -0.53
C ASN A 241 -1.38 14.92 -1.92
N ALA A 242 -2.64 14.77 -2.36
CA ALA A 242 -2.95 14.30 -3.71
C ALA A 242 -2.41 15.28 -4.78
N CYS A 243 -2.50 16.60 -4.54
CA CYS A 243 -1.93 17.61 -5.42
C CYS A 243 -0.39 17.54 -5.44
N ILE A 244 0.27 17.45 -4.28
CA ILE A 244 1.73 17.36 -4.17
C ILE A 244 2.24 16.08 -4.88
N SER A 245 1.59 14.93 -4.66
CA SER A 245 1.90 13.67 -5.34
C SER A 245 1.67 13.75 -6.86
N SER A 246 0.61 14.45 -7.30
CA SER A 246 0.40 14.70 -8.74
C SER A 246 1.51 15.56 -9.35
N CYS A 247 2.01 16.56 -8.61
CA CYS A 247 3.14 17.40 -9.02
C CYS A 247 4.45 16.60 -9.06
N GLU A 248 4.69 15.72 -8.09
CA GLU A 248 5.83 14.80 -8.05
C GLU A 248 5.87 13.93 -9.32
N LYS A 249 4.78 13.21 -9.59
CA LYS A 249 4.65 12.31 -10.77
C LYS A 249 4.66 13.07 -12.09
N GLY A 250 4.14 14.31 -12.08
CA GLY A 250 4.14 15.22 -13.21
C GLY A 250 5.44 16.01 -13.41
N HIS A 251 6.50 15.74 -12.63
CA HIS A 251 7.80 16.42 -12.69
C HIS A 251 7.75 17.94 -12.42
N PHE A 252 6.72 18.43 -11.72
CA PHE A 252 6.53 19.83 -11.37
C PHE A 252 6.93 20.12 -9.91
N TRP A 253 8.24 20.06 -9.62
CA TRP A 253 8.77 20.22 -8.27
C TRP A 253 8.45 21.58 -7.63
N ALA A 254 8.41 22.66 -8.42
CA ALA A 254 8.15 24.00 -7.90
C ALA A 254 6.74 24.12 -7.30
N GLY A 255 5.74 23.52 -7.97
CA GLY A 255 4.37 23.46 -7.45
C GLY A 255 4.25 22.60 -6.20
N ALA A 256 4.94 21.46 -6.14
CA ALA A 256 4.96 20.61 -4.95
C ALA A 256 5.46 21.36 -3.70
N LEU A 257 6.50 22.19 -3.85
CA LEU A 257 7.04 23.02 -2.77
C LEU A 257 6.07 24.13 -2.35
N GLU A 258 5.44 24.80 -3.32
CA GLU A 258 4.51 25.89 -3.02
C GLU A 258 3.24 25.38 -2.34
N LEU A 259 2.72 24.22 -2.76
CA LEU A 259 1.62 23.53 -2.10
C LEU A 259 1.96 23.12 -0.66
N LEU A 260 3.17 22.62 -0.41
CA LEU A 260 3.60 22.28 0.94
C LEU A 260 3.67 23.52 1.85
N ARG A 261 4.10 24.66 1.31
CA ARG A 261 4.09 25.94 2.04
C ARG A 261 2.67 26.43 2.29
N GLU A 262 1.79 26.32 1.31
CA GLU A 262 0.40 26.74 1.42
C GLU A 262 -0.36 25.91 2.45
N LEU A 263 -0.07 24.61 2.53
CA LEU A 263 -0.62 23.74 3.56
C LEU A 263 -0.20 24.20 4.97
N HIS A 264 1.07 24.57 5.18
CA HIS A 264 1.52 25.15 6.44
C HIS A 264 0.83 26.49 6.75
N ARG A 265 0.63 27.36 5.75
CA ARG A 265 -0.07 28.66 5.93
C ARG A 265 -1.54 28.45 6.29
N SER A 266 -2.15 27.39 5.80
CA SER A 266 -3.53 27.01 6.08
C SER A 266 -3.75 26.41 7.47
N GLN A 267 -2.73 26.45 8.35
CA GLN A 267 -2.73 25.85 9.70
C GLN A 267 -3.00 24.32 9.70
N LEU A 268 -2.85 23.67 8.55
CA LEU A 268 -2.89 22.22 8.44
C LEU A 268 -1.47 21.70 8.68
N SER A 269 -1.33 20.64 9.48
CA SER A 269 -0.03 19.99 9.68
C SER A 269 0.23 19.03 8.53
N PRO A 270 1.30 19.21 7.74
CA PRO A 270 1.65 18.24 6.71
C PRO A 270 2.05 16.93 7.37
N ASP A 271 1.55 15.84 6.83
CA ASP A 271 1.95 14.50 7.26
C ASP A 271 3.25 14.06 6.56
N VAL A 272 3.67 12.84 6.89
CA VAL A 272 4.86 12.20 6.29
C VAL A 272 4.69 12.07 4.77
N VAL A 273 3.48 11.78 4.30
CA VAL A 273 3.17 11.59 2.88
C VAL A 273 3.41 12.86 2.07
N GLY A 274 2.94 14.01 2.55
CA GLY A 274 3.13 15.30 1.89
C GLY A 274 4.62 15.71 1.80
N HIS A 275 5.38 15.51 2.86
CA HIS A 275 6.83 15.77 2.85
C HIS A 275 7.57 14.82 1.92
N ASN A 276 7.26 13.53 1.96
CA ASN A 276 7.87 12.51 1.10
C ASN A 276 7.67 12.84 -0.37
N ALA A 277 6.43 13.14 -0.78
CA ALA A 277 6.14 13.50 -2.17
C ALA A 277 6.91 14.76 -2.61
N ALA A 278 7.04 15.78 -1.74
CA ALA A 278 7.82 16.98 -2.05
C ALA A 278 9.33 16.73 -2.14
N ILE A 279 9.88 15.89 -1.26
CA ILE A 279 11.30 15.49 -1.29
C ILE A 279 11.59 14.68 -2.56
N THR A 280 10.76 13.69 -2.89
CA THR A 280 10.87 12.90 -4.12
C THR A 280 10.74 13.77 -5.38
N ALA A 281 9.84 14.77 -5.38
CA ALA A 281 9.74 15.71 -6.49
C ALA A 281 11.05 16.51 -6.68
N CYS A 282 11.73 16.88 -5.59
CA CYS A 282 13.03 17.54 -5.64
C CYS A 282 14.16 16.59 -6.10
N GLU A 283 14.12 15.33 -5.67
CA GLU A 283 15.05 14.27 -6.10
C GLU A 283 14.99 14.09 -7.62
N ARG A 284 13.80 13.88 -8.18
CA ARG A 284 13.57 13.72 -9.62
C ARG A 284 13.95 14.95 -10.45
N ALA A 285 13.99 16.13 -9.82
CA ALA A 285 14.42 17.38 -10.44
C ALA A 285 15.92 17.69 -10.23
N SER A 286 16.68 16.77 -9.64
CA SER A 286 18.10 16.92 -9.29
C SER A 286 18.40 18.11 -8.37
N ARG A 287 17.43 18.51 -7.54
CA ARG A 287 17.54 19.60 -6.56
C ARG A 287 17.89 19.04 -5.18
N TRP A 288 19.08 18.47 -5.06
CA TRP A 288 19.54 17.81 -3.84
C TRP A 288 19.53 18.73 -2.61
N TRP A 289 19.84 20.02 -2.77
CA TRP A 289 19.91 20.95 -1.64
C TRP A 289 18.52 21.27 -1.06
N THR A 290 17.48 21.34 -1.90
CA THR A 290 16.10 21.56 -1.42
C THR A 290 15.56 20.29 -0.79
N ALA A 291 15.85 19.12 -1.37
CA ALA A 291 15.49 17.83 -0.79
C ALA A 291 16.10 17.66 0.61
N LEU A 292 17.40 17.94 0.75
CA LEU A 292 18.10 17.88 2.04
C LEU A 292 17.56 18.92 3.04
N GLY A 293 17.29 20.15 2.59
CA GLY A 293 16.69 21.19 3.43
C GLY A 293 15.30 20.82 3.96
N LEU A 294 14.46 20.20 3.11
CA LEU A 294 13.15 19.70 3.50
C LEU A 294 13.24 18.57 4.52
N PHE A 295 14.17 17.64 4.35
CA PHE A 295 14.40 16.54 5.28
C PHE A 295 14.79 17.03 6.68
N TRP A 296 15.71 18.00 6.77
CA TRP A 296 16.06 18.60 8.05
C TRP A 296 14.92 19.41 8.66
N ALA A 297 14.14 20.12 7.84
CA ALA A 297 12.95 20.82 8.31
C ALA A 297 11.92 19.84 8.89
N MET A 298 11.70 18.71 8.23
CA MET A 298 10.83 17.63 8.69
C MET A 298 11.31 17.05 10.03
N ARG A 299 12.61 16.77 10.18
CA ARG A 299 13.19 16.28 11.44
C ARG A 299 13.13 17.29 12.59
N ALA A 300 13.24 18.58 12.30
CA ALA A 300 13.28 19.63 13.32
C ALA A 300 11.90 20.11 13.78
N ARG A 301 10.92 20.17 12.86
CA ARG A 301 9.62 20.84 13.10
C ARG A 301 8.42 20.09 12.52
N GLY A 302 8.64 18.99 11.82
CA GLY A 302 7.63 18.21 11.13
C GLY A 302 7.43 16.82 11.74
N PRO A 303 6.73 15.94 11.02
CA PRO A 303 6.59 14.54 11.41
C PRO A 303 7.94 13.80 11.31
N ALA A 304 8.12 12.73 12.07
CA ALA A 304 9.35 11.95 12.05
C ALA A 304 9.60 11.38 10.63
N PRO A 305 10.82 11.52 10.07
CA PRO A 305 11.17 10.96 8.78
C PRO A 305 11.03 9.44 8.79
N ASP A 306 10.60 8.88 7.67
CA ASP A 306 10.48 7.44 7.45
C ASP A 306 11.53 6.92 6.45
N GLU A 307 11.50 5.62 6.19
CA GLU A 307 12.38 4.95 5.22
C GLU A 307 12.28 5.61 3.83
N VAL A 308 11.09 6.03 3.41
CA VAL A 308 10.86 6.68 2.11
C VAL A 308 11.51 8.06 2.06
N SER A 309 11.38 8.87 3.12
CA SER A 309 12.05 10.17 3.28
C SER A 309 13.56 10.02 3.07
N CYS A 310 14.15 9.05 3.77
CA CYS A 310 15.59 8.84 3.79
C CYS A 310 16.12 8.37 2.43
N LYS A 311 15.43 7.40 1.81
CA LYS A 311 15.76 6.92 0.46
C LYS A 311 15.75 8.06 -0.56
N ALA A 312 14.71 8.89 -0.55
CA ALA A 312 14.58 9.99 -1.51
C ALA A 312 15.73 11.01 -1.40
N VAL A 313 16.14 11.38 -0.19
CA VAL A 313 17.27 12.32 0.00
C VAL A 313 18.61 11.69 -0.40
N LEU A 314 18.84 10.42 -0.03
CA LEU A 314 20.07 9.71 -0.40
C LEU A 314 20.19 9.56 -1.91
N LEU A 315 19.10 9.21 -2.60
CA LEU A 315 19.06 9.18 -4.07
C LEU A 315 19.34 10.56 -4.68
N ALA A 316 18.79 11.64 -4.12
CA ALA A 316 19.05 13.00 -4.58
C ALA A 316 20.54 13.38 -4.44
N LEU A 317 21.19 12.98 -3.35
CA LEU A 317 22.63 13.22 -3.11
C LEU A 317 23.50 12.38 -4.06
N CYS A 318 23.15 11.11 -4.27
CA CYS A 318 23.84 10.24 -5.24
C CYS A 318 23.76 10.78 -6.66
N ALA A 319 22.56 11.19 -7.11
CA ALA A 319 22.35 11.79 -8.43
C ALA A 319 23.14 13.10 -8.62
N ALA A 320 23.41 13.83 -7.54
CA ALA A 320 24.23 15.04 -7.55
C ALA A 320 25.75 14.77 -7.44
N GLY A 321 26.18 13.51 -7.32
CA GLY A 321 27.59 13.15 -7.13
C GLY A 321 28.17 13.51 -5.76
N ARG A 322 27.32 13.80 -4.76
CA ARG A 322 27.70 14.22 -3.40
C ARG A 322 27.92 13.01 -2.50
N LEU A 323 28.88 12.17 -2.89
CA LEU A 323 29.18 10.90 -2.21
C LEU A 323 29.53 11.06 -0.72
N PRO A 324 30.36 12.03 -0.29
CA PRO A 324 30.70 12.17 1.14
C PRO A 324 29.49 12.50 2.01
N GLU A 325 28.63 13.41 1.56
CA GLU A 325 27.42 13.78 2.29
C GLU A 325 26.41 12.63 2.31
N ALA A 326 26.27 11.89 1.21
CA ALA A 326 25.41 10.72 1.12
C ALA A 326 25.86 9.62 2.09
N LEU A 327 27.17 9.34 2.19
CA LEU A 327 27.72 8.36 3.11
C LEU A 327 27.53 8.76 4.58
N ALA A 328 27.74 10.03 4.91
CA ALA A 328 27.52 10.54 6.26
C ALA A 328 26.04 10.41 6.67
N LEU A 329 25.11 10.81 5.79
CA LEU A 329 23.68 10.70 6.06
C LEU A 329 23.23 9.23 6.15
N LEU A 330 23.75 8.34 5.29
CA LEU A 330 23.41 6.92 5.34
C LEU A 330 23.78 6.29 6.70
N ARG A 331 24.94 6.66 7.26
CA ARG A 331 25.35 6.18 8.59
C ARG A 331 24.42 6.67 9.69
N GLU A 332 24.12 7.97 9.69
CA GLU A 332 23.20 8.57 10.66
C GLU A 332 21.81 7.93 10.62
N VAL A 333 21.26 7.72 9.42
CA VAL A 333 19.93 7.13 9.23
C VAL A 333 19.88 5.66 9.67
N VAL A 334 20.98 4.91 9.52
CA VAL A 334 21.07 3.52 10.00
C VAL A 334 21.24 3.48 11.52
N GLU A 335 22.02 4.38 12.11
CA GLU A 335 22.15 4.51 13.57
C GLU A 335 20.82 4.88 14.24
N ASP A 336 20.03 5.75 13.60
CA ASP A 336 18.69 6.14 14.06
C ASP A 336 17.61 5.07 13.80
N CYS A 337 17.98 3.90 13.27
CA CYS A 337 17.07 2.80 12.91
C CYS A 337 15.96 3.19 11.90
N LEU A 338 16.18 4.25 11.11
CA LEU A 338 15.23 4.73 10.09
C LEU A 338 15.35 3.96 8.76
N LEU A 339 16.52 3.34 8.51
CA LEU A 339 16.72 2.33 7.48
C LEU A 339 17.22 1.04 8.13
N PRO A 340 16.76 -0.14 7.69
CA PRO A 340 17.36 -1.40 8.12
C PRO A 340 18.85 -1.38 7.76
N SER A 341 19.71 -1.71 8.71
CA SER A 341 21.16 -1.74 8.47
C SER A 341 21.45 -2.78 7.39
N PRO A 342 21.94 -2.39 6.20
CA PRO A 342 22.25 -3.37 5.16
C PRO A 342 23.48 -4.20 5.54
N TRP A 343 24.31 -3.71 6.48
CA TRP A 343 25.45 -4.41 7.05
C TRP A 343 25.06 -5.19 8.31
N GLN A 344 25.27 -6.50 8.30
CA GLN A 344 25.19 -7.32 9.51
C GLN A 344 26.61 -7.48 10.09
N GLY A 345 26.78 -7.09 11.35
CA GLY A 345 28.04 -7.28 12.09
C GLY A 345 28.32 -8.77 12.29
N GLY A 346 29.40 -9.26 11.67
CA GLY A 346 29.84 -10.65 11.73
C GLY A 346 31.10 -10.83 10.90
N LEU A 347 31.83 -11.93 11.14
CA LEU A 347 32.92 -12.38 10.27
C LEU A 347 32.41 -13.61 9.50
N PRO A 348 32.18 -13.52 8.17
CA PRO A 348 32.40 -12.37 7.30
C PRO A 348 31.34 -11.27 7.44
N ALA A 349 31.72 -10.02 7.20
CA ALA A 349 30.78 -8.90 7.17
C ALA A 349 29.85 -9.11 5.97
N CYS A 350 28.54 -9.11 6.19
CA CYS A 350 27.56 -9.37 5.14
C CYS A 350 26.81 -8.09 4.79
N VAL A 351 26.70 -7.77 3.50
CA VAL A 351 25.90 -6.67 2.99
C VAL A 351 24.73 -7.23 2.20
N ASP A 352 23.52 -7.07 2.72
CA ASP A 352 22.30 -7.43 1.99
C ASP A 352 21.80 -6.21 1.20
N LEU A 353 21.85 -6.33 -0.13
CA LEU A 353 21.39 -5.29 -1.06
C LEU A 353 19.99 -5.58 -1.61
N HIS A 354 19.29 -6.60 -1.09
CA HIS A 354 17.98 -6.99 -1.57
C HIS A 354 16.96 -5.85 -1.41
N GLY A 355 16.40 -5.40 -2.53
CA GLY A 355 15.36 -4.36 -2.55
C GLY A 355 15.87 -2.92 -2.41
N LEU A 356 17.18 -2.69 -2.47
CA LEU A 356 17.74 -1.36 -2.62
C LEU A 356 17.79 -0.95 -4.11
N PRO A 357 17.48 0.30 -4.46
CA PRO A 357 17.74 0.83 -5.79
C PRO A 357 19.25 0.87 -6.08
N ALA A 358 19.62 0.75 -7.36
CA ALA A 358 21.00 0.65 -7.84
C ALA A 358 21.98 1.65 -7.21
N GLU A 359 21.60 2.94 -7.18
CA GLU A 359 22.44 4.01 -6.64
C GLU A 359 22.63 3.90 -5.12
N LEU A 360 21.58 3.50 -4.40
CA LEU A 360 21.66 3.29 -2.96
C LEU A 360 22.43 2.01 -2.63
N ALA A 361 22.32 0.97 -3.47
CA ALA A 361 23.11 -0.24 -3.35
C ALA A 361 24.61 0.05 -3.53
N ARG A 362 24.96 0.91 -4.50
CA ARG A 362 26.34 1.39 -4.69
C ARG A 362 26.85 2.12 -3.45
N LEU A 363 26.06 3.04 -2.90
CA LEU A 363 26.38 3.78 -1.68
C LEU A 363 26.57 2.85 -0.47
N ALA A 364 25.69 1.85 -0.31
CA ALA A 364 25.78 0.86 0.76
C ALA A 364 27.06 0.00 0.64
N VAL A 365 27.46 -0.38 -0.59
CA VAL A 365 28.73 -1.08 -0.84
C VAL A 365 29.93 -0.20 -0.47
N TYR A 366 29.93 1.08 -0.84
CA TYR A 366 31.00 2.02 -0.42
C TYR A 366 31.10 2.13 1.11
N ALA A 367 29.97 2.31 1.79
CA ALA A 367 29.93 2.38 3.25
C ALA A 367 30.50 1.10 3.90
N ALA A 368 30.04 -0.06 3.43
CA ALA A 368 30.49 -1.36 3.94
C ALA A 368 31.97 -1.64 3.66
N LEU A 369 32.49 -1.24 2.49
CA LEU A 369 33.91 -1.34 2.17
C LEU A 369 34.76 -0.48 3.09
N LEU A 370 34.33 0.76 3.38
CA LEU A 370 35.02 1.65 4.30
C LEU A 370 35.01 1.12 5.73
N ASP A 371 33.88 0.60 6.20
CA ASP A 371 33.76 0.05 7.56
C ASP A 371 34.56 -1.24 7.71
N ALA A 372 34.52 -2.13 6.71
CA ALA A 372 35.33 -3.33 6.67
C ALA A 372 36.84 -3.00 6.60
N ALA A 373 37.23 -1.98 5.85
CA ALA A 373 38.62 -1.51 5.80
C ALA A 373 39.11 -0.95 7.15
N CYS A 374 38.25 -0.21 7.86
CA CYS A 374 38.55 0.33 9.20
C CYS A 374 38.60 -0.75 10.29
N ALA A 375 37.81 -1.82 10.15
CA ALA A 375 37.75 -2.92 11.11
C ALA A 375 38.92 -3.92 11.00
N LEU A 376 39.79 -3.79 9.99
CA LEU A 376 40.93 -4.69 9.81
C LEU A 376 41.98 -4.53 10.93
N PRO A 377 42.41 -5.62 11.58
CA PRO A 377 43.52 -5.57 12.52
C PRO A 377 44.81 -5.18 11.80
N LYS A 378 45.57 -4.24 12.38
CA LYS A 378 46.84 -3.73 11.83
C LYS A 378 47.93 -4.80 11.70
N HIS A 379 47.80 -5.94 12.41
CA HIS A 379 48.69 -7.09 12.34
C HIS A 379 47.90 -8.40 12.48
N GLY A 380 48.09 -9.35 11.54
CA GLY A 380 47.54 -10.72 11.59
C GLY A 380 46.66 -11.11 10.39
N ASP A 381 46.77 -12.36 9.92
CA ASP A 381 46.10 -12.90 8.72
C ASP A 381 44.62 -13.31 8.89
N ALA A 382 44.09 -13.30 10.11
CA ALA A 382 42.74 -13.82 10.41
C ALA A 382 41.63 -12.77 10.34
N ALA A 383 41.57 -11.95 9.28
CA ALA A 383 40.42 -11.08 9.05
C ALA A 383 39.55 -11.67 7.94
N GLY A 384 38.30 -12.00 8.24
CA GLY A 384 37.32 -12.50 7.27
C GLY A 384 36.98 -11.42 6.23
N GLY A 385 36.81 -11.84 4.97
CA GLY A 385 36.46 -10.95 3.87
C GLY A 385 35.06 -10.33 3.98
N LEU A 386 34.71 -9.48 3.01
CA LEU A 386 33.38 -8.87 2.90
C LEU A 386 32.54 -9.70 1.92
N LEU A 387 31.38 -10.17 2.36
CA LEU A 387 30.40 -10.85 1.54
C LEU A 387 29.30 -9.87 1.13
N VAL A 388 29.10 -9.67 -0.17
CA VAL A 388 28.03 -8.84 -0.72
C VAL A 388 26.97 -9.75 -1.32
N VAL A 389 25.78 -9.74 -0.75
CA VAL A 389 24.63 -10.51 -1.22
C VAL A 389 23.79 -9.59 -2.12
N THR A 390 23.84 -9.86 -3.42
CA THR A 390 23.02 -9.22 -4.44
C THR A 390 21.79 -10.09 -4.72
N GLY A 391 20.60 -9.61 -4.33
CA GLY A 391 19.33 -10.22 -4.74
C GLY A 391 19.02 -10.00 -6.22
N GLN A 392 17.90 -10.55 -6.71
CA GLN A 392 17.46 -10.39 -8.12
C GLN A 392 16.97 -8.96 -8.48
N GLY A 393 16.88 -8.04 -7.51
CA GLY A 393 16.40 -6.67 -7.72
C GLY A 393 14.87 -6.61 -7.89
N LEU A 394 14.23 -5.61 -7.28
CA LEU A 394 12.77 -5.57 -7.07
C LEU A 394 11.94 -5.25 -8.35
N HIS A 395 12.58 -4.97 -9.49
CA HIS A 395 11.91 -4.50 -10.73
C HIS A 395 12.51 -5.04 -12.03
N SER A 396 13.12 -6.23 -12.04
CA SER A 396 13.64 -6.85 -13.27
C SER A 396 12.65 -7.91 -13.76
N PRO A 397 11.74 -7.64 -14.72
CA PRO A 397 10.73 -8.62 -15.09
C PRO A 397 11.34 -9.79 -15.88
N GLU A 398 12.51 -9.61 -16.52
CA GLU A 398 13.02 -10.63 -17.46
C GLU A 398 14.53 -10.54 -17.83
N SER A 399 15.41 -9.86 -17.08
CA SER A 399 16.81 -9.70 -17.54
C SER A 399 17.87 -9.64 -16.42
N GLY A 400 18.66 -10.71 -16.30
CA GLY A 400 20.03 -10.74 -15.77
C GLY A 400 20.30 -10.26 -14.33
N PRO A 401 21.48 -10.55 -13.76
CA PRO A 401 21.87 -10.06 -12.45
C PRO A 401 22.34 -8.58 -12.54
N VAL A 402 21.39 -7.65 -12.65
CA VAL A 402 21.64 -6.20 -12.86
C VAL A 402 22.46 -5.59 -11.71
N LEU A 403 22.06 -5.86 -10.47
CA LEU A 403 22.79 -5.37 -9.28
C LEU A 403 24.19 -5.98 -9.17
N ARG A 404 24.38 -7.23 -9.60
CA ARG A 404 25.70 -7.87 -9.58
C ARG A 404 26.66 -7.19 -10.55
N ASN A 405 26.22 -6.93 -11.78
CA ASN A 405 27.07 -6.27 -12.77
C ASN A 405 27.44 -4.86 -12.30
N LEU A 406 26.48 -4.13 -11.73
CA LEU A 406 26.71 -2.81 -11.16
C LEU A 406 27.72 -2.84 -10.01
N VAL A 407 27.56 -3.75 -9.06
CA VAL A 407 28.49 -3.90 -7.92
C VAL A 407 29.85 -4.36 -8.41
N PHE A 408 29.92 -5.28 -9.38
CA PHE A 408 31.17 -5.73 -9.96
C PHE A 408 31.90 -4.61 -10.72
N GLU A 409 31.18 -3.77 -11.47
CA GLU A 409 31.73 -2.59 -12.13
C GLU A 409 32.20 -1.54 -11.12
N THR A 410 31.42 -1.28 -10.07
CA THR A 410 31.80 -0.34 -9.00
C THR A 410 33.06 -0.83 -8.26
N VAL A 411 33.14 -2.12 -7.97
CA VAL A 411 34.24 -2.70 -7.19
C VAL A 411 35.50 -2.92 -8.04
N CYS A 412 35.38 -3.55 -9.21
CA CYS A 412 36.51 -3.90 -10.06
C CYS A 412 36.89 -2.78 -11.03
N GLY A 413 35.92 -1.98 -11.51
CA GLY A 413 36.12 -0.87 -12.43
C GLY A 413 36.46 0.43 -11.70
N ASP A 414 35.53 0.95 -10.90
CA ASP A 414 35.71 2.27 -10.25
C ASP A 414 36.77 2.24 -9.14
N LEU A 415 36.88 1.14 -8.39
CA LEU A 415 37.81 1.00 -7.25
C LEU A 415 39.04 0.13 -7.53
N GLY A 416 39.08 -0.59 -8.65
CA GLY A 416 40.21 -1.46 -9.01
C GLY A 416 40.42 -2.65 -8.06
N LEU A 417 39.41 -3.06 -7.30
CA LEU A 417 39.49 -4.14 -6.31
C LEU A 417 39.20 -5.49 -6.95
N HIS A 418 39.86 -6.54 -6.47
CA HIS A 418 39.52 -7.91 -6.87
C HIS A 418 38.32 -8.42 -6.08
N ALA A 419 37.29 -8.90 -6.78
CA ALA A 419 36.13 -9.59 -6.22
C ALA A 419 35.92 -10.95 -6.91
N GLN A 420 35.52 -11.98 -6.15
CA GLN A 420 35.25 -13.32 -6.65
C GLN A 420 33.76 -13.66 -6.48
N ALA A 421 33.14 -14.25 -7.51
CA ALA A 421 31.78 -14.75 -7.40
C ALA A 421 31.78 -16.15 -6.75
N THR A 422 30.92 -16.38 -5.77
CA THR A 422 30.81 -17.68 -5.09
C THR A 422 30.23 -18.72 -6.06
N ARG A 423 30.75 -19.96 -6.04
CA ARG A 423 30.36 -21.02 -6.98
C ARG A 423 28.93 -21.54 -6.78
N THR A 424 28.40 -21.42 -5.56
CA THR A 424 27.13 -22.02 -5.12
C THR A 424 25.93 -21.07 -5.25
N ASN A 425 26.12 -19.75 -5.18
CA ASN A 425 25.03 -18.77 -5.27
C ASN A 425 25.39 -17.63 -6.23
N ARG A 426 24.70 -17.56 -7.38
CA ARG A 426 24.98 -16.58 -8.46
C ARG A 426 24.78 -15.12 -8.07
N GLY A 427 24.14 -14.87 -6.92
CA GLY A 427 23.92 -13.55 -6.33
C GLY A 427 24.93 -13.12 -5.27
N CYS A 428 25.95 -13.92 -4.92
CA CYS A 428 26.93 -13.53 -3.89
C CYS A 428 28.29 -13.16 -4.48
N LEU A 429 28.87 -12.04 -4.01
CA LEU A 429 30.21 -11.57 -4.34
C LEU A 429 31.06 -11.53 -3.06
N PHE A 430 32.19 -12.22 -3.07
CA PHE A 430 33.15 -12.22 -1.98
C PHE A 430 34.34 -11.32 -2.31
N LEU A 431 34.61 -10.38 -1.43
CA LEU A 431 35.80 -9.53 -1.46
C LEU A 431 36.83 -10.03 -0.45
N PRO A 432 38.02 -10.46 -0.91
CA PRO A 432 39.05 -10.98 -0.03
C PRO A 432 39.68 -9.88 0.83
N PRO A 433 40.25 -10.22 1.99
CA PRO A 433 40.84 -9.27 2.94
C PRO A 433 41.97 -8.40 2.33
N ARG A 434 42.63 -8.92 1.29
CA ARG A 434 43.70 -8.21 0.56
C ARG A 434 43.19 -6.99 -0.18
N SER A 435 42.03 -7.10 -0.81
CA SER A 435 41.35 -5.99 -1.50
C SER A 435 40.97 -4.89 -0.49
N LEU A 436 40.50 -5.29 0.70
CA LEU A 436 40.17 -4.35 1.77
C LEU A 436 41.43 -3.65 2.36
N ARG A 437 42.55 -4.36 2.50
CA ARG A 437 43.84 -3.78 2.92
C ARG A 437 44.40 -2.78 1.89
N TYR A 438 44.22 -3.06 0.59
CA TYR A 438 44.62 -2.15 -0.48
C TYR A 438 43.82 -0.83 -0.41
N LEU A 439 42.52 -0.92 -0.13
CA LEU A 439 41.66 0.25 0.09
C LEU A 439 42.09 1.03 1.35
N ALA A 440 42.36 0.35 2.46
CA ALA A 440 42.82 0.96 3.72
C ALA A 440 44.19 1.67 3.58
N ALA A 441 45.05 1.18 2.68
CA ALA A 441 46.37 1.76 2.38
C ALA A 441 46.31 2.94 1.37
N GLY A 442 45.11 3.38 0.96
CA GLY A 442 44.94 4.48 0.02
C GLY A 442 45.44 4.17 -1.40
N GLY A 443 45.34 2.92 -1.85
CA GLY A 443 45.72 2.51 -3.20
C GLY A 443 47.23 2.31 -3.43
N ARG A 444 48.04 2.31 -2.36
CA ARG A 444 49.46 1.94 -2.45
C ARG A 444 49.61 0.43 -2.32
N SER A 445 50.23 -0.21 -3.31
CA SER A 445 50.48 -1.65 -3.33
C SER A 445 51.25 -2.10 -2.08
N VAL A 446 50.57 -2.76 -1.16
CA VAL A 446 51.21 -3.47 -0.04
C VAL A 446 51.61 -4.85 -0.55
N ALA A 447 52.92 -5.05 -0.73
CA ALA A 447 53.46 -6.34 -1.14
C ALA A 447 53.37 -7.36 0.02
N THR A 448 52.44 -8.30 -0.07
CA THR A 448 52.39 -9.52 0.76
C THR A 448 51.93 -10.72 -0.09
N PRO A 449 52.39 -11.96 0.22
CA PRO A 449 52.46 -13.07 -0.74
C PRO A 449 51.08 -13.67 -1.08
N ALA A 450 50.92 -14.24 -2.29
CA ALA A 450 49.70 -14.80 -2.91
C ALA A 450 48.84 -15.75 -2.03
N PRO A 451 47.52 -15.91 -2.25
CA PRO A 451 46.66 -16.77 -1.42
C PRO A 451 46.72 -18.24 -1.88
N SER A 452 46.71 -19.18 -0.93
CA SER A 452 46.42 -20.60 -1.16
C SER A 452 44.89 -20.81 -1.29
N GLY A 453 44.47 -21.70 -2.20
CA GLY A 453 43.07 -21.93 -2.56
C GLY A 453 42.14 -22.42 -1.43
N ASP A 454 42.69 -22.77 -0.27
CA ASP A 454 41.99 -23.44 0.83
C ASP A 454 41.18 -22.47 1.72
N GLU A 455 41.45 -21.16 1.69
CA GLU A 455 40.71 -20.18 2.52
C GLU A 455 39.27 -19.95 2.03
N ALA A 456 38.98 -20.22 0.76
CA ALA A 456 37.63 -20.14 0.20
C ALA A 456 36.76 -21.35 0.60
N GLU A 457 37.35 -22.53 0.80
CA GLU A 457 36.65 -23.75 1.20
C GLU A 457 36.21 -23.73 2.67
N ALA A 458 37.04 -23.20 3.58
CA ALA A 458 36.71 -23.12 5.01
C ALA A 458 35.57 -22.13 5.35
N LEU A 459 35.23 -21.21 4.44
CA LEU A 459 34.11 -20.28 4.59
C LEU A 459 32.80 -20.80 3.98
N ASP A 460 32.86 -21.71 3.01
CA ASP A 460 31.67 -22.31 2.35
C ASP A 460 30.89 -23.23 3.32
N GLU A 461 31.58 -23.89 4.26
CA GLU A 461 30.93 -24.71 5.31
C GLU A 461 30.20 -23.89 6.37
N ARG A 462 30.66 -22.66 6.67
CA ARG A 462 30.04 -21.79 7.70
C ARG A 462 28.77 -21.09 7.24
N VAL A 463 28.56 -20.96 5.92
CA VAL A 463 27.34 -20.38 5.33
C VAL A 463 26.19 -21.40 5.28
N GLN A 464 26.46 -22.71 5.41
CA GLN A 464 25.42 -23.74 5.45
C GLN A 464 24.71 -23.89 6.81
N GLU A 465 25.25 -23.32 7.89
CA GLU A 465 24.69 -23.45 9.26
C GLU A 465 23.90 -22.22 9.77
N LYS A 466 23.66 -21.20 8.95
CA LYS A 466 22.82 -20.03 9.27
C LYS A 466 21.85 -19.74 8.14
#